data_AF-A0A2M9FYK6-F1
#
_entry.id   AF-A0A2M9FYK6-F1
#
_cell.length_a   1.000
_cell.length_b   1.000
_cell.length_c   1.000
_cell.angle_alpha   90.00
_cell.angle_beta   90.00
_cell.angle_gamma   90.00
#
_symmetry.space_group_name_H-M   'P 1'
#
loop_
_entity.id
_entity.type
_entity.pdbx_description
1 polymer ?
#
loop_
_entity_poly.entity_id
_entity_poly.type
_entity_poly.pdbx_seq_one_letter_code
_entity_poly.pdbx_strand_id
1 'polypeptide(L)'
;MQFAEDQAMTANDAYRKKMETRLEAIDAEMDRLKAEARSKDADAQLEYAESLSHLKARRAEFERRMDKLRQAGEAVLGDIQAGVENAWKDLDAAMERARARFR
;
A
#
# COMPACT_ATOMS: atom_id res chain seq x y z
N MET A 1 27.29 -21.37 -0.10
CA MET A 1 26.66 -20.08 0.25
C MET A 1 25.83 -19.55 -0.91
N GLN A 2 26.34 -19.59 -2.16
CA GLN A 2 25.64 -19.09 -3.36
C GLN A 2 24.20 -19.62 -3.60
N PHE A 3 23.92 -20.90 -3.32
CA PHE A 3 22.56 -21.45 -3.47
C PHE A 3 21.52 -20.90 -2.47
N ALA A 4 21.95 -20.42 -1.31
CA ALA A 4 21.04 -19.84 -0.31
C ALA A 4 20.71 -18.38 -0.64
N GLU A 5 21.69 -17.64 -1.17
CA GLU A 5 21.54 -16.25 -1.63
C GLU A 5 20.53 -16.14 -2.80
N ASP A 6 20.59 -17.07 -3.76
CA ASP A 6 19.64 -17.13 -4.88
C ASP A 6 18.19 -17.43 -4.42
N GLN A 7 18.02 -18.29 -3.41
CA GLN A 7 16.70 -18.58 -2.83
C GLN A 7 16.14 -17.41 -2.02
N ALA A 8 16.98 -16.68 -1.29
CA ALA A 8 16.56 -15.50 -0.54
C ALA A 8 16.15 -14.34 -1.47
N MET A 9 16.89 -14.14 -2.56
CA MET A 9 16.60 -13.11 -3.56
C MET A 9 15.25 -13.36 -4.25
N THR A 10 14.99 -14.60 -4.67
CA THR A 10 13.72 -14.98 -5.31
C THR A 10 12.52 -14.87 -4.36
N ALA A 11 12.70 -15.19 -3.08
CA ALA A 11 11.65 -15.02 -2.07
C ALA A 11 11.32 -13.54 -1.80
N ASN A 12 12.33 -12.66 -1.75
CA ASN A 12 12.14 -11.22 -1.61
C ASN A 12 11.41 -10.65 -2.85
N ASP A 13 11.79 -11.04 -4.05
CA ASP A 13 11.13 -10.56 -5.27
C ASP A 13 9.67 -11.03 -5.37
N ALA A 14 9.37 -12.27 -5.01
CA ALA A 14 8.00 -12.76 -4.93
C ALA A 14 7.16 -11.98 -3.91
N TYR A 15 7.75 -11.70 -2.74
CA TYR A 15 7.12 -10.88 -1.71
C TYR A 15 6.86 -9.46 -2.21
N ARG A 16 7.84 -8.83 -2.85
CA ARG A 16 7.71 -7.48 -3.42
C ARG A 16 6.60 -7.41 -4.45
N LYS A 17 6.57 -8.35 -5.38
CA LYS A 17 5.53 -8.41 -6.41
C LYS A 17 4.13 -8.54 -5.79
N LYS A 18 3.98 -9.38 -4.76
CA LYS A 18 2.72 -9.49 -4.01
C LYS A 18 2.29 -8.16 -3.40
N MET A 19 3.23 -7.41 -2.83
CA MET A 19 2.99 -6.10 -2.23
C MET A 19 2.67 -5.02 -3.28
N GLU A 20 3.31 -5.06 -4.45
CA GLU A 20 3.01 -4.19 -5.58
C GLU A 20 1.58 -4.44 -6.11
N THR A 21 1.17 -5.71 -6.31
CA THR A 21 -0.20 -6.04 -6.71
C THR A 21 -1.26 -5.56 -5.71
N ARG A 22 -0.93 -5.61 -4.42
CA ARG A 22 -1.80 -5.09 -3.35
C ARG A 22 -1.94 -3.56 -3.42
N LEU A 23 -0.86 -2.85 -3.73
CA LEU A 23 -0.88 -1.41 -3.95
C LEU A 23 -1.72 -1.03 -5.17
N GLU A 24 -1.60 -1.77 -6.27
CA GLU A 24 -2.43 -1.57 -7.47
C GLU A 24 -3.93 -1.72 -7.16
N ALA A 25 -4.29 -2.69 -6.30
CA ALA A 25 -5.67 -2.88 -5.86
C ALA A 25 -6.19 -1.67 -5.06
N ILE A 26 -5.36 -1.12 -4.17
CA ILE A 26 -5.69 0.11 -3.43
C ILE A 26 -5.85 1.30 -4.38
N ASP A 27 -4.98 1.45 -5.37
CA ASP A 27 -5.04 2.55 -6.33
C ASP A 27 -6.31 2.50 -7.17
N ALA A 28 -6.64 1.33 -7.71
CA ALA A 28 -7.88 1.11 -8.46
C ALA A 28 -9.13 1.45 -7.63
N GLU A 29 -9.06 1.17 -6.33
CA GLU A 29 -10.15 1.45 -5.43
C GLU A 29 -10.26 2.93 -5.04
N MET A 30 -9.13 3.62 -4.83
CA MET A 30 -9.11 5.07 -4.70
C MET A 30 -9.80 5.73 -5.89
N ASP A 31 -9.52 5.26 -7.10
CA ASP A 31 -10.14 5.76 -8.32
C ASP A 31 -11.64 5.44 -8.38
N ARG A 32 -12.06 4.25 -7.94
CA ARG A 32 -13.48 3.91 -7.81
C ARG A 32 -14.21 4.86 -6.85
N LEU A 33 -13.68 5.06 -5.64
CA LEU A 33 -14.28 5.95 -4.64
C LEU A 33 -14.33 7.40 -5.13
N LYS A 34 -13.31 7.84 -5.88
CA LYS A 34 -13.30 9.16 -6.54
C LYS A 34 -14.42 9.30 -7.56
N ALA A 35 -14.63 8.28 -8.39
CA ALA A 35 -15.68 8.28 -9.40
C ALA A 35 -17.06 8.27 -8.73
N GLU A 36 -17.23 7.48 -7.68
CA GLU A 36 -18.47 7.42 -6.90
C GLU A 36 -18.78 8.78 -6.24
N ALA A 37 -17.81 9.40 -5.58
CA ALA A 37 -17.95 10.73 -5.00
C ALA A 37 -18.34 11.78 -6.05
N ARG A 38 -17.74 11.73 -7.25
CA ARG A 38 -18.09 12.62 -8.37
C ARG A 38 -19.50 12.40 -8.92
N SER A 39 -20.03 11.18 -8.81
CA SER A 39 -21.40 10.86 -9.24
C SER A 39 -22.46 11.27 -8.22
N LYS A 40 -22.05 11.51 -6.97
CA LYS A 40 -22.88 12.00 -5.87
C LYS A 40 -22.80 13.54 -5.78
N ASP A 41 -23.29 14.11 -4.67
CA ASP A 41 -23.34 15.56 -4.43
C ASP A 41 -21.98 16.16 -4.01
N ALA A 42 -21.97 17.47 -3.77
CA ALA A 42 -20.77 18.21 -3.37
C ALA A 42 -20.23 17.78 -1.99
N ASP A 43 -21.10 17.32 -1.09
CA ASP A 43 -20.72 16.86 0.25
C ASP A 43 -19.93 15.54 0.15
N ALA A 44 -20.38 14.60 -0.67
CA ALA A 44 -19.65 13.36 -0.95
C ALA A 44 -18.25 13.62 -1.58
N GLN A 45 -18.12 14.66 -2.41
CA GLN A 45 -16.83 15.07 -2.97
C GLN A 45 -15.88 15.63 -1.90
N LEU A 46 -16.41 16.40 -0.94
CA LEU A 46 -15.65 16.93 0.19
C LEU A 46 -15.16 15.79 1.10
N GLU A 47 -16.05 14.86 1.47
CA GLU A 47 -15.68 13.70 2.30
C GLU A 47 -14.61 12.82 1.63
N TYR A 48 -14.70 12.65 0.32
CA TYR A 48 -13.66 11.95 -0.44
C TYR A 48 -12.35 12.71 -0.38
N ALA A 49 -12.37 14.03 -0.60
CA ALA A 49 -11.17 14.86 -0.58
C ALA A 49 -10.45 14.81 0.79
N GLU A 50 -11.20 14.81 1.88
CA GLU A 50 -10.67 14.65 3.25
C GLU A 50 -9.99 13.29 3.43
N SER A 51 -10.67 12.21 3.02
CA SER A 51 -10.14 10.84 3.11
C SER A 51 -8.95 10.61 2.17
N LEU A 52 -8.93 11.27 1.01
CA LEU A 52 -7.92 11.12 -0.03
C LEU A 52 -6.53 11.55 0.43
N SER A 53 -6.46 12.64 1.20
CA SER A 53 -5.18 13.13 1.74
C SER A 53 -4.51 12.06 2.63
N HIS A 54 -5.28 11.46 3.54
CA HIS A 54 -4.79 10.41 4.42
C HIS A 54 -4.39 9.15 3.64
N LEU A 55 -5.23 8.70 2.70
CA LEU A 55 -4.92 7.56 1.83
C LEU A 55 -3.63 7.77 1.05
N LYS A 56 -3.44 8.93 0.42
CA LYS A 56 -2.21 9.27 -0.32
C LYS A 56 -0.98 9.26 0.59
N ALA A 57 -1.09 9.76 1.81
CA ALA A 57 0.03 9.76 2.75
C ALA A 57 0.46 8.34 3.13
N ARG A 58 -0.51 7.45 3.39
CA ARG A 58 -0.22 6.03 3.71
C ARG A 58 0.31 5.25 2.51
N ARG A 59 -0.24 5.51 1.32
CA ARG A 59 0.26 4.96 0.05
C ARG A 59 1.72 5.32 -0.18
N ALA A 60 2.05 6.61 -0.04
CA ALA A 60 3.42 7.08 -0.20
C ALA A 60 4.37 6.52 0.87
N GLU A 61 3.89 6.31 2.10
CA GLU A 61 4.68 5.64 3.14
C GLU A 61 4.97 4.18 2.79
N PHE A 62 3.97 3.45 2.33
CA PHE A 62 4.11 2.08 1.87
C PHE A 62 5.11 1.98 0.71
N GLU A 63 5.01 2.85 -0.30
CA GLU A 63 5.98 2.93 -1.40
C GLU A 63 7.41 3.16 -0.89
N ARG A 64 7.62 4.11 0.04
CA ARG A 64 8.95 4.33 0.64
C ARG A 64 9.48 3.10 1.37
N ARG A 65 8.62 2.31 2.01
CA ARG A 65 9.01 1.05 2.68
C ARG A 65 9.39 -0.02 1.65
N MET A 66 8.62 -0.11 0.58
CA MET A 66 8.91 -1.01 -0.55
C MET A 66 10.24 -0.65 -1.21
N ASP A 67 10.54 0.63 -1.40
CA ASP A 67 11.81 1.10 -1.94
C ASP A 67 13.00 0.68 -1.07
N LYS A 68 12.86 0.79 0.26
CA LYS A 68 13.86 0.30 1.21
C LYS A 68 14.03 -1.21 1.13
N LEU A 69 12.94 -1.95 0.95
CA LEU A 69 12.99 -3.40 0.79
C LEU A 69 13.78 -3.83 -0.44
N ARG A 70 13.71 -3.07 -1.54
CA ARG A 70 14.52 -3.32 -2.76
C ARG A 70 16.02 -3.15 -2.54
N GLN A 71 16.39 -2.29 -1.59
CA GLN A 71 17.78 -1.94 -1.30
C GLN A 71 18.34 -2.71 -0.10
N ALA A 72 17.51 -3.48 0.59
CA ALA A 72 17.89 -4.18 1.81
C ALA A 72 18.79 -5.39 1.51
N GLY A 73 19.90 -5.49 2.24
CA GLY A 73 20.68 -6.73 2.31
C GLY A 73 20.04 -7.76 3.25
N GLU A 74 20.45 -9.02 3.14
CA GLU A 74 19.86 -10.16 3.88
C GLU A 74 19.82 -9.95 5.40
N ALA A 75 20.87 -9.34 5.97
CA ALA A 75 21.02 -9.13 7.42
C ALA A 75 19.93 -8.25 8.05
N VAL A 76 19.24 -7.42 7.27
CA VAL A 76 18.19 -6.50 7.76
C VAL A 76 16.82 -6.76 7.10
N LEU A 77 16.72 -7.80 6.26
CA LEU A 77 15.55 -8.04 5.43
C LEU A 77 14.27 -8.23 6.26
N GLY A 78 14.35 -8.96 7.38
CA GLY A 78 13.20 -9.22 8.26
C GLY A 78 12.60 -7.96 8.87
N ASP A 79 13.44 -7.04 9.36
CA ASP A 79 12.98 -5.78 9.97
C ASP A 79 12.32 -4.87 8.92
N ILE A 80 12.88 -4.84 7.70
CA ILE A 80 12.30 -4.06 6.60
C ILE A 80 10.97 -4.66 6.15
N GLN A 81 10.87 -5.99 6.03
CA GLN A 81 9.61 -6.68 5.72
C GLN A 81 8.52 -6.41 6.77
N ALA A 82 8.86 -6.45 8.06
CA ALA A 82 7.93 -6.08 9.13
C ALA A 82 7.46 -4.62 8.99
N GLY A 83 8.36 -3.71 8.61
CA GLY A 83 8.02 -2.32 8.31
C GLY A 83 7.07 -2.16 7.11
N VAL A 84 7.23 -2.97 6.06
CA VAL A 84 6.33 -3.02 4.90
C VAL A 84 4.95 -3.54 5.30
N GLU A 85 4.88 -4.64 6.06
CA GLU A 85 3.62 -5.21 6.54
C GLU A 85 2.84 -4.24 7.44
N ASN A 86 3.53 -3.49 8.30
CA ASN A 86 2.87 -2.49 9.15
C ASN A 86 2.33 -1.32 8.31
N ALA A 87 3.11 -0.80 7.36
CA ALA A 87 2.63 0.24 6.45
C ALA A 87 1.45 -0.25 5.59
N TRP A 88 1.47 -1.52 5.19
CA TRP A 88 0.35 -2.14 4.47
C TRP A 88 -0.92 -2.18 5.33
N LYS A 89 -0.83 -2.65 6.58
CA LYS A 89 -1.99 -2.69 7.50
C LYS A 89 -2.58 -1.30 7.74
N ASP A 90 -1.74 -0.28 7.87
CA ASP A 90 -2.20 1.10 8.07
C ASP A 90 -2.89 1.65 6.82
N LEU A 91 -2.37 1.34 5.63
CA LEU A 91 -2.99 1.70 4.35
C LEU A 91 -4.33 1.00 4.14
N ASP A 92 -4.38 -0.32 4.35
CA ASP A 92 -5.58 -1.15 4.23
C ASP A 92 -6.67 -0.67 5.21
N ALA A 93 -6.30 -0.40 6.46
CA ALA A 93 -7.23 0.15 7.44
C ALA A 93 -7.71 1.57 7.10
N ALA A 94 -6.88 2.40 6.47
CA ALA A 94 -7.31 3.71 5.98
C ALA A 94 -8.30 3.57 4.81
N MET A 95 -8.08 2.59 3.93
CA MET A 95 -8.99 2.28 2.84
C MET A 95 -10.35 1.75 3.30
N GLU A 96 -10.37 0.79 4.22
CA GLU A 96 -11.61 0.28 4.80
C GLU A 96 -12.44 1.38 5.48
N ARG A 97 -11.79 2.35 6.13
CA ARG A 97 -12.45 3.53 6.70
C ARG A 97 -13.00 4.48 5.65
N ALA A 98 -12.33 4.61 4.51
CA ALA A 98 -12.84 5.39 3.37
C ALA A 98 -14.05 4.68 2.76
N ARG A 99 -13.94 3.38 2.43
CA ARG A 99 -15.06 2.54 1.97
C ARG A 99 -16.29 2.65 2.85
N ALA A 100 -16.08 2.58 4.18
CA ALA A 100 -17.18 2.64 5.14
C ALA A 100 -17.92 3.97 5.14
N ARG A 101 -17.29 5.08 4.73
CA ARG A 101 -17.94 6.39 4.58
C ARG A 101 -18.78 6.50 3.31
N PHE A 102 -18.40 5.78 2.25
CA PHE A 102 -19.11 5.79 0.97
C PHE A 102 -20.26 4.78 0.88
N ARG A 103 -20.36 3.87 1.85
CA ARG A 103 -21.45 2.89 1.96
C ARG A 103 -22.79 3.52 2.31
#